data_AF-A0A927VCJ9-F1
#
_entry.id   AF-A0A927VCJ9-F1
#
_cell.length_a   1.000
_cell.length_b   1.000
_cell.length_c   1.000
_cell.angle_alpha   90.00
_cell.angle_beta   90.00
_cell.angle_gamma   90.00
#
_symmetry.space_group_name_H-M   'P 1'
#
loop_
_entity.id
_entity.type
_entity.pdbx_description
1 polymer ?
#
loop_
_entity_poly.entity_id
_entity_poly.type
_entity_poly.pdbx_seq_one_letter_code
_entity_poly.pdbx_strand_id
1 'polypeptide(L)' 'MAKKWVYMFSEGDATMRNTLGGKGANLAEMTKIIGADVVPQGFTIITDA' A
#
# COMPACT_ATOMS: atom_id res chain seq x y z
N MET A 1 2.99 -1.72 -21.73
CA MET A 1 2.40 -0.88 -20.68
C MET A 1 3.50 -0.41 -19.74
N ALA A 2 3.41 0.80 -19.19
CA ALA A 2 4.39 1.29 -18.22
C ALA A 2 4.22 0.59 -16.86
N LYS A 3 5.33 0.25 -16.18
CA LYS A 3 5.32 -0.34 -14.83
C LYS A 3 4.82 0.70 -13.82
N LYS A 4 3.91 0.31 -12.92
CA LYS A 4 3.42 1.16 -11.83
C LYS A 4 4.39 1.05 -10.65
N TRP A 5 4.95 2.18 -10.22
CA TRP A 5 5.98 2.24 -9.17
C TRP A 5 5.45 2.67 -7.80
N VAL A 6 4.31 3.37 -7.78
CA VAL A 6 3.72 3.97 -6.59
C VAL A 6 2.30 3.45 -6.42
N TYR A 7 1.97 2.99 -5.22
CA TYR A 7 0.63 2.59 -4.83
C TYR A 7 0.18 3.46 -3.65
N MET A 8 -0.99 4.07 -3.76
CA MET A 8 -1.65 4.68 -2.60
C MET A 8 -2.01 3.58 -1.61
N PHE A 9 -2.11 3.88 -0.32
CA PHE A 9 -2.55 2.87 0.66
C PHE A 9 -3.95 2.31 0.35
N SER A 10 -4.82 3.10 -0.29
CA SER A 10 -6.14 2.66 -0.76
C SER A 10 -6.12 1.70 -1.95
N GLU A 11 -4.95 1.49 -2.57
CA GLU A 11 -4.78 0.63 -3.75
C GLU A 11 -4.12 -0.72 -3.43
N GLY A 12 -3.93 -1.03 -2.15
CA GLY A 12 -3.30 -2.27 -1.73
C GLY A 12 -3.92 -2.90 -0.50
N ASP A 13 -3.37 -4.05 -0.12
CA ASP A 13 -3.78 -4.80 1.07
C ASP A 13 -2.66 -5.74 1.54
N ALA A 14 -2.93 -6.53 2.59
CA ALA A 14 -1.97 -7.44 3.19
C ALA A 14 -1.42 -8.50 2.23
N THR A 15 -2.15 -8.83 1.15
CA THR A 15 -1.73 -9.84 0.16
C THR A 15 -0.58 -9.34 -0.72
N MET A 16 -0.41 -8.02 -0.82
CA MET A 16 0.61 -7.38 -1.64
C MET A 16 1.97 -7.23 -0.93
N ARG A 17 2.25 -8.03 0.10
CA ARG A 17 3.49 -7.98 0.90
C ARG A 17 4.77 -8.04 0.07
N ASN A 18 4.79 -8.83 -1.00
CA ASN A 18 5.96 -8.96 -1.87
C ASN A 18 6.21 -7.70 -2.71
N THR A 19 5.16 -6.92 -2.98
CA THR A 19 5.20 -5.72 -3.83
C THR A 19 5.35 -4.44 -3.00
N LEU A 20 4.69 -4.35 -1.84
CA LEU A 20 4.66 -3.16 -0.97
C LEU A 20 5.61 -3.27 0.23
N GLY A 21 6.23 -4.43 0.42
CA GLY A 21 6.96 -4.76 1.64
C GLY A 21 6.02 -4.94 2.85
N GLY A 22 6.59 -5.37 3.98
CA GLY A 22 5.79 -5.71 5.16
C GLY A 22 5.06 -4.52 5.81
N LYS A 23 5.70 -3.34 5.85
CA LYS A 23 5.07 -2.13 6.44
C LYS A 23 4.04 -1.51 5.51
N GLY A 24 4.36 -1.40 4.21
CA GLY A 24 3.44 -0.83 3.21
C GLY A 24 2.17 -1.66 3.06
N ALA A 25 2.29 -3.00 3.01
CA ALA A 25 1.13 -3.89 2.98
C ALA A 25 0.25 -3.78 4.24
N ASN A 26 0.86 -3.64 5.43
CA ASN A 26 0.09 -3.44 6.67
C ASN A 26 -0.63 -2.08 6.70
N LEU A 27 0.00 -1.00 6.24
CA LEU A 27 -0.66 0.32 6.15
C LEU A 27 -1.81 0.32 5.14
N ALA A 28 -1.64 -0.38 4.03
CA ALA A 28 -2.69 -0.57 3.04
C ALA A 28 -3.86 -1.40 3.61
N GLU A 29 -3.56 -2.50 4.33
CA GLU A 29 -4.57 -3.29 5.03
C GLU A 29 -5.32 -2.47 6.09
N MET A 30 -4.60 -1.68 6.90
CA MET A 30 -5.24 -0.77 7.85
C MET A 30 -6.16 0.21 7.13
N THR A 31 -5.69 0.83 6.05
CA THR A 31 -6.50 1.77 5.26
C THR A 31 -7.78 1.12 4.72
N LYS A 32 -7.71 -0.17 4.34
CA LYS A 32 -8.84 -0.96 3.86
C LYS A 32 -9.84 -1.35 4.97
N ILE A 33 -9.36 -1.70 6.17
CA ILE A 33 -10.20 -2.15 7.29
C ILE A 33 -10.81 -0.98 8.06
N ILE A 34 -9.97 -0.03 8.48
CA ILE A 34 -10.37 1.06 9.40
C ILE A 34 -10.61 2.40 8.67
N GLY A 35 -10.34 2.46 7.37
CA GLY A 35 -10.63 3.61 6.51
C GLY A 35 -9.47 4.60 6.38
N ALA A 36 -9.46 5.31 5.26
CA ALA A 36 -8.45 6.31 4.91
C ALA A 36 -8.52 7.60 5.73
N ASP A 37 -9.63 7.84 6.44
CA ASP A 37 -9.77 9.01 7.33
C ASP A 37 -9.06 8.78 8.69
N VAL A 38 -8.81 7.53 9.05
CA VAL A 38 -8.15 7.14 10.31
C VAL A 38 -6.66 6.91 10.11
N VAL A 39 -6.27 6.35 8.96
CA VAL A 39 -4.86 6.17 8.60
C VAL A 39 -4.36 7.41 7.88
N PRO A 40 -3.25 8.03 8.32
CA PRO A 40 -2.65 9.16 7.60
C PRO A 40 -2.43 8.80 6.12
N GLN A 41 -2.86 9.68 5.22
CA GLN A 41 -2.71 9.45 3.80
C GLN A 41 -1.24 9.25 3.42
N GLY A 42 -1.02 8.34 2.49
CA GLY A 42 0.32 8.01 2.04
C GLY A 42 0.31 7.02 0.88
N PHE A 43 1.52 6.70 0.46
CA PHE A 43 1.79 5.79 -0.62
C PHE A 43 3.02 4.94 -0.31
N THR A 44 3.15 3.84 -1.04
CA THR A 44 4.31 2.96 -1.01
C THR A 44 4.97 2.95 -2.37
N ILE A 45 6.29 3.16 -2.41
CA ILE A 45 7.13 2.83 -3.57
C ILE A 45 7.42 1.34 -3.48
N ILE A 46 7.17 0.60 -4.57
CA ILE A 46 7.27 -0.87 -4.56
C ILE A 46 8.69 -1.35 -4.27
N THR A 47 8.80 -2.56 -3.73
CA THR A 47 10.07 -3.26 -3.43
C THR A 47 10.94 -3.54 -4.64
N ASP A 48 10.30 -3.59 -5.81
CA ASP A 48 10.86 -3.94 -7.11
C ASP A 48 11.49 -2.72 -7.83
N ALA A 49 11.64 -1.60 -7.09
CA ALA A 49 12.20 -0.31 -7.48
C ALA A 49 13.73 -0.28 -7.46
#